data_AF-A0A969X756-F1
#
_entry.id   AF-A0A969X756-F1
#
_cell.length_a   1.000
_cell.length_b   1.000
_cell.length_c   1.000
_cell.angle_alpha   90.00
_cell.angle_beta   90.00
_cell.angle_gamma   90.00
#
_symmetry.space_group_name_H-M   'P 1'
#
loop_
_entity.id
_entity.type
_entity.pdbx_description
1 polymer ?
#
loop_
_entity_poly.entity_id
_entity_poly.type
_entity_poly.pdbx_seq_one_letter_code
_entity_poly.pdbx_strand_id
1 'polypeptide(L)' 'MSSFDSFTLAAVFKELQQAKGAYIEQIYQPTKTELIINLQQLSRHKKLLLSIHPSFARLHYT' A
#
# COMPACT_ATOMS: atom_id res chain seq x y z
N MET A 1 2.28 -3.91 21.12
CA MET A 1 1.10 -3.11 20.70
C MET A 1 1.51 -1.66 20.72
N SER A 2 2.00 -1.15 19.59
CA SER A 2 2.36 0.25 19.39
C SER A 2 2.12 0.49 17.90
N SER A 3 0.83 0.63 17.56
CA SER A 3 0.15 1.92 17.33
C SER A 3 0.65 2.54 16.04
N PHE A 4 -0.22 2.47 15.03
CA PHE A 4 -0.11 3.22 13.79
C PHE A 4 -0.07 4.72 14.17
N ASP A 5 1.14 5.23 14.42
CA ASP A 5 1.37 6.60 14.89
C ASP A 5 1.44 7.58 13.71
N SER A 6 1.43 8.89 14.01
CA SER A 6 1.47 9.92 12.96
C SER A 6 2.74 9.85 12.10
N PHE A 7 3.84 9.31 12.63
CA PHE A 7 5.08 9.12 11.89
C PHE A 7 4.96 7.98 10.86
N THR A 8 4.39 6.85 11.26
CA THR A 8 4.06 5.72 10.38
C THR A 8 3.07 6.17 9.29
N LEU A 9 2.04 6.94 9.66
CA LEU A 9 1.08 7.51 8.71
C LEU A 9 1.76 8.46 7.69
N ALA A 10 2.72 9.29 8.13
CA ALA A 10 3.45 10.18 7.24
C ALA A 10 4.32 9.43 6.21
N ALA A 11 4.97 8.34 6.63
CA ALA A 11 5.71 7.46 5.73
C ALA A 11 4.78 6.79 4.71
N VAL A 12 3.65 6.27 5.18
CA VAL A 12 2.58 5.68 4.33
C VAL A 12 2.06 6.70 3.32
N PHE A 13 1.81 7.94 3.74
CA PHE A 13 1.36 9.01 2.85
C PHE A 13 2.37 9.31 1.75
N LYS A 14 3.67 9.34 2.09
CA LYS A 14 4.75 9.55 1.11
C LYS A 14 4.79 8.45 0.06
N GLU A 15 4.55 7.20 0.45
CA GLU A 15 4.48 6.07 -0.49
C GLU A 15 3.25 6.15 -1.39
N LEU A 16 2.07 6.49 -0.84
CA LEU A 16 0.85 6.70 -1.63
C LEU A 16 1.00 7.83 -2.66
N GLN A 17 1.72 8.89 -2.33
CA GLN A 17 1.94 9.99 -3.28
C GLN A 17 2.72 9.55 -4.52
N GLN A 18 3.51 8.47 -4.45
CA GLN A 18 4.19 7.90 -5.62
C GLN A 18 3.21 7.19 -6.57
N ALA A 19 2.05 6.74 -6.06
CA ALA A 19 1.00 6.11 -6.86
C ALA A 19 0.14 7.13 -7.61
N LYS A 20 0.32 8.43 -7.38
CA LYS A 20 -0.52 9.47 -7.97
C LYS A 20 -0.39 9.44 -9.51
N GLY A 21 -1.54 9.30 -10.17
CA GLY A 21 -1.63 9.22 -11.63
C GLY A 21 -1.35 7.83 -12.22
N ALA A 22 -1.11 6.81 -11.39
CA ALA A 22 -1.07 5.42 -11.84
C ALA A 22 -2.49 4.89 -12.13
N TYR A 23 -2.60 4.00 -13.10
CA TYR A 23 -3.83 3.29 -13.42
C TYR A 23 -3.96 2.04 -12.54
N ILE A 24 -5.14 1.80 -11.96
CA ILE A 24 -5.41 0.60 -11.17
C ILE A 24 -5.82 -0.54 -12.11
N GLU A 25 -4.98 -1.56 -12.22
CA GLU A 25 -5.26 -2.73 -13.07
C GLU A 25 -6.13 -3.76 -12.37
N GLN A 26 -5.83 -4.02 -11.10
CA GLN A 26 -6.51 -5.03 -10.30
C GLN A 26 -6.39 -4.68 -8.82
N ILE A 27 -7.45 -4.97 -8.07
CA ILE A 27 -7.45 -4.94 -6.60
C ILE A 27 -7.84 -6.34 -6.13
N TYR A 28 -7.07 -6.94 -5.23
CA TYR A 28 -7.43 -8.22 -4.63
C TYR A 28 -6.97 -8.32 -3.18
N GLN A 29 -7.71 -9.13 -2.40
CA GLN A 29 -7.51 -9.30 -0.98
C GLN A 29 -6.96 -10.71 -0.70
N PRO A 30 -5.63 -10.90 -0.56
CA PRO A 30 -5.06 -12.22 -0.29
C PRO A 30 -5.40 -12.76 1.10
N THR A 31 -5.51 -11.89 2.11
CA THR A 31 -5.86 -12.27 3.47
C THR A 31 -6.83 -11.24 4.06
N LYS A 32 -7.51 -11.60 5.16
CA LYS A 32 -8.49 -10.70 5.81
C LYS A 32 -7.91 -9.33 6.21
N THR A 33 -6.59 -9.23 6.38
CA THR A 33 -5.89 -8.02 6.82
C THR A 33 -5.02 -7.38 5.74
N GLU A 34 -5.01 -7.91 4.52
CA GLU A 34 -4.10 -7.44 3.46
C GLU A 34 -4.85 -7.20 2.16
N LEU A 35 -4.53 -6.10 1.48
CA LEU A 35 -5.04 -5.71 0.18
C LEU A 35 -3.86 -5.45 -0.74
N ILE A 36 -3.92 -5.96 -1.96
CA ILE A 36 -2.91 -5.70 -2.99
C ILE A 36 -3.58 -4.95 -4.15
N ILE A 37 -2.98 -3.83 -4.53
CA ILE A 37 -3.39 -3.00 -5.65
C ILE A 37 -2.30 -3.08 -6.72
N ASN A 38 -2.62 -3.66 -7.86
CA ASN A 38 -1.74 -3.65 -9.04
C ASN A 38 -1.93 -2.30 -9.75
N LEU A 39 -0.82 -1.58 -9.88
CA LEU A 39 -0.74 -0.25 -10.46
C LEU A 39 0.11 -0.28 -11.72
N GLN A 40 -0.38 0.35 -12.78
CA GLN A 40 0.37 0.59 -14.01
C GLN A 40 0.74 2.07 -14.11
N GLN A 41 2.04 2.36 -14.24
CA GLN A 41 2.53 3.72 -14.42
C GLN A 41 3.73 3.73 -15.34
N LEU A 42 3.68 4.53 -16.42
CA LEU A 42 4.79 4.67 -17.39
C LEU A 42 5.30 3.31 -17.90
N SER A 43 4.38 2.40 -18.25
CA SER A 43 4.68 1.03 -18.70
C SER A 43 5.38 0.14 -17.66
N ARG A 44 5.29 0.48 -16.36
CA ARG A 44 5.78 -0.34 -15.25
C ARG A 44 4.62 -0.78 -14.37
N HIS A 45 4.54 -2.09 -14.16
CA HIS A 45 3.64 -2.70 -13.19
C HIS A 45 4.29 -2.63 -11.81
N LYS A 46 3.56 -2.07 -10.85
CA LYS A 46 3.93 -2.02 -9.43
C LYS A 46 2.81 -2.63 -8.62
N LYS A 47 3.14 -3.27 -7.51
CA LYS A 47 2.13 -3.75 -6.56
C LYS A 47 2.21 -2.93 -5.30
N LEU A 48 1.08 -2.39 -4.85
CA LEU A 48 0.97 -1.70 -3.59
C LEU A 48 0.28 -2.62 -2.59
N LEU A 49 1.01 -3.06 -1.56
CA LEU A 49 0.49 -3.82 -0.45
C LEU A 49 0.00 -2.85 0.63
N LEU A 50 -1.25 -2.99 1.03
CA LEU A 50 -1.80 -2.42 2.26
C LEU A 50 -2.01 -3.56 3.25
N SER A 51 -1.36 -3.51 4.40
CA SER A 51 -1.60 -4.40 5.52
C SER A 51 -2.12 -3.59 6.71
N ILE A 52 -3.24 -4.04 7.28
CA ILE A 52 -3.79 -3.55 8.54
C ILE A 52 -3.54 -4.52 9.69
N HIS A 53 -2.60 -5.45 9.53
CA HIS A 53 -2.30 -6.44 10.55
C HIS A 53 -1.81 -5.75 11.84
N PRO A 54 -2.31 -6.12 13.04
CA PRO A 54 -2.02 -5.40 14.29
C PRO A 54 -0.53 -5.23 14.63
N SER A 55 0.30 -6.19 14.20
CA SER A 55 1.76 -6.17 14.41
C SER A 55 2.56 -5.74 13.16
N PHE A 56 1.94 -5.72 11.98
CA PHE A 56 2.63 -5.50 10.70
C PHE A 56 1.89 -4.51 9.80
N ALA A 57 1.21 -3.53 10.41
CA ALA A 57 0.46 -2.53 9.67
C ALA A 57 1.44 -1.69 8.83
N ARG A 58 1.32 -1.74 7.51
CA ARG A 58 2.22 -1.08 6.57
C ARG A 58 1.55 -0.84 5.23
N LEU A 59 2.04 0.16 4.52
CA LEU A 59 1.77 0.35 3.10
C LEU A 59 3.13 0.31 2.40
N HIS A 60 3.30 -0.59 1.43
CA HIS A 60 4.57 -0.73 0.74
C HIS A 60 4.45 -1.21 -0.71
N TYR A 61 5.37 -0.78 -1.56
CA TYR A 61 5.53 -1.35 -2.90
C TYR A 61 6.24 -2.70 -2.86
N THR A 62 5.66 -3.74 -3.47
CA THR A 62 6.23 -5.10 -3.58
C THR A 62 6.37 -5.59 -5.01
#